data_AF-A0A8S8XHY1-F1
#
_entry.id   AF-A0A8S8XHY1-F1
#
_cell.length_a   1.000
_cell.length_b   1.000
_cell.length_c   1.000
_cell.angle_alpha   90.00
_cell.angle_beta   90.00
_cell.angle_gamma   90.00
#
_symmetry.space_group_name_H-M   'P 1'
#
loop_
_entity.id
_entity.type
_entity.pdbx_description
1 polymer ?
#
loop_
_entity_poly.entity_id
_entity_poly.type
_entity_poly.pdbx_seq_one_letter_code
_entity_poly.pdbx_strand_id
1 'polypeptide(L)'
;MNDEPCSACNGEKLNPAASRVTVGGKRLPEIGAASVHDALEIIRSMRGEGDSAEELDERSAFIGREILKEIEGRLGFLNDVGLDYLTLDRKANTLSGGESQRIGLQLKLEADSLA
;
A
#
# COMPACT_ATOMS: atom_id res chain seq x y z
N MET A 1 14.46 -0.74 -23.64
CA MET A 1 13.33 -1.44 -22.98
C MET A 1 12.20 -0.42 -22.97
N ASN A 2 11.16 -0.61 -23.79
CA ASN A 2 10.05 0.35 -23.84
C ASN A 2 9.16 0.13 -22.63
N ASP A 3 8.99 1.18 -21.83
CA ASP A 3 8.12 1.22 -20.66
C ASP A 3 6.71 1.68 -21.05
N GLU A 4 6.14 1.06 -22.08
CA GLU A 4 4.77 1.35 -22.48
C GLU A 4 3.78 0.53 -21.63
N PRO A 5 2.65 1.15 -21.22
CA PRO A 5 1.63 0.44 -20.48
C PRO A 5 1.05 -0.71 -21.32
N CYS A 6 0.87 -1.87 -20.70
CA CYS A 6 0.27 -3.02 -21.35
C CYS A 6 -1.16 -2.68 -21.83
N SER A 7 -1.48 -2.90 -23.09
CA SER A 7 -2.81 -2.58 -23.65
C SER A 7 -3.97 -3.39 -23.04
N ALA A 8 -3.69 -4.54 -22.42
CA ALA A 8 -4.73 -5.40 -21.82
C ALA A 8 -5.11 -4.98 -20.40
N CYS A 9 -4.15 -4.54 -19.58
CA CYS A 9 -4.38 -4.14 -18.18
C CYS A 9 -4.08 -2.66 -17.92
N ASN A 10 -3.75 -1.90 -18.96
CA ASN A 10 -3.35 -0.50 -18.92
C ASN A 10 -2.25 -0.17 -17.88
N GLY A 11 -1.37 -1.13 -17.61
CA GLY A 11 -0.31 -0.98 -16.61
C GLY A 11 -0.67 -1.42 -15.18
N GLU A 12 -1.92 -1.82 -14.90
CA GLU A 12 -2.36 -2.28 -13.58
C GLU A 12 -1.78 -3.66 -13.18
N LYS A 13 -1.21 -4.41 -14.14
CA LYS A 13 -0.57 -5.73 -13.95
C LYS A 13 -1.48 -6.82 -13.35
N LEU A 14 -2.79 -6.59 -13.33
CA LEU A 14 -3.80 -7.53 -12.86
C LEU A 14 -4.65 -8.05 -14.02
N ASN A 15 -5.22 -9.25 -13.82
CA ASN A 15 -6.27 -9.74 -14.70
C ASN A 15 -7.59 -9.01 -14.42
N PRO A 16 -8.58 -9.08 -15.34
CA PRO A 16 -9.84 -8.34 -15.19
C PRO A 16 -10.61 -8.69 -13.92
N ALA A 17 -10.60 -9.95 -13.48
CA ALA A 17 -11.32 -10.37 -12.27
C ALA A 17 -10.70 -9.76 -11.00
N ALA A 18 -9.38 -9.89 -10.84
CA ALA A 18 -8.65 -9.35 -9.69
C ALA A 18 -8.68 -7.82 -9.67
N SER A 19 -8.60 -7.17 -10.84
CA SER A 19 -8.59 -5.71 -10.94
C SER A 19 -9.86 -5.06 -10.40
N ARG A 20 -10.99 -5.78 -10.38
CA ARG A 20 -12.31 -5.25 -10.01
C ARG A 20 -12.72 -5.54 -8.57
N VAL A 21 -11.91 -6.28 -7.82
CA VAL A 21 -12.17 -6.54 -6.39
C VAL A 21 -11.95 -5.26 -5.60
N THR A 22 -12.89 -4.95 -4.72
CA THR A 22 -12.85 -3.77 -3.85
C THR A 22 -12.79 -4.16 -2.38
N VAL A 23 -12.07 -3.37 -1.59
CA VAL A 23 -12.05 -3.42 -0.12
C VAL A 23 -12.21 -1.97 0.35
N GLY A 24 -13.16 -1.70 1.27
CA GLY A 24 -13.47 -0.32 1.69
C GLY A 24 -13.80 0.63 0.54
N GLY A 25 -14.51 0.14 -0.49
CA GLY A 25 -14.81 0.92 -1.70
C GLY A 25 -13.63 1.19 -2.64
N LYS A 26 -12.42 0.69 -2.35
CA LYS A 26 -11.21 0.89 -3.17
C LYS A 26 -10.76 -0.38 -3.88
N ARG A 27 -10.41 -0.29 -5.16
CA ARG A 27 -9.77 -1.38 -5.91
C ARG A 27 -8.29 -1.46 -5.57
N LEU A 28 -7.69 -2.64 -5.72
CA LEU A 28 -6.25 -2.84 -5.48
C LEU A 28 -5.35 -1.90 -6.33
N PRO A 29 -5.60 -1.67 -7.63
CA PRO A 29 -4.81 -0.71 -8.40
C PRO A 29 -4.88 0.72 -7.89
N GLU A 30 -6.01 1.14 -7.30
CA GLU A 30 -6.16 2.49 -6.74
C GLU A 30 -5.28 2.64 -5.50
N ILE A 31 -5.25 1.63 -4.63
CA ILE A 31 -4.36 1.60 -3.47
C ILE A 31 -2.88 1.55 -3.92
N GLY A 32 -2.58 0.75 -4.96
CA GLY A 32 -1.23 0.64 -5.50
C GLY A 32 -0.69 1.94 -6.10
N ALA A 33 -1.55 2.70 -6.78
CA ALA A 33 -1.19 3.99 -7.39
C ALA A 33 -1.17 5.15 -6.37
N ALA A 34 -1.74 4.96 -5.19
CA ALA A 34 -1.73 5.96 -4.12
C ALA A 34 -0.32 6.16 -3.57
N SER A 35 -0.05 7.38 -3.08
CA SER A 35 1.16 7.64 -2.29
C SER A 35 1.14 6.82 -0.98
N VAL A 36 2.27 6.60 -0.34
CA VAL A 36 2.36 5.94 0.97
C VAL A 36 1.47 6.67 1.98
N HIS A 37 1.46 8.00 1.95
CA HIS A 37 0.58 8.81 2.77
C HIS A 37 -0.90 8.51 2.52
N ASP A 38 -1.35 8.61 1.26
CA ASP A 38 -2.75 8.41 0.91
C ASP A 38 -3.19 6.95 1.16
N ALA A 39 -2.30 5.98 0.93
CA ALA A 39 -2.55 4.58 1.23
C ALA A 39 -2.72 4.35 2.73
N LEU A 40 -1.94 5.05 3.58
CA LEU A 40 -2.10 4.98 5.03
C LEU A 40 -3.47 5.50 5.48
N GLU A 41 -3.91 6.64 4.93
CA GLU A 41 -5.21 7.23 5.23
C GLU A 41 -6.38 6.34 4.74
N ILE A 42 -6.22 5.69 3.58
CA ILE A 42 -7.17 4.68 3.10
C ILE A 42 -7.31 3.53 4.12
N ILE A 43 -6.19 2.99 4.62
CA ILE A 43 -6.20 1.86 5.57
C ILE A 43 -6.78 2.27 6.93
N ARG A 44 -6.50 3.49 7.41
CA ARG A 44 -7.13 4.05 8.61
C ARG A 44 -8.63 4.22 8.45
N SER A 45 -9.08 4.72 7.30
CA SER A 45 -10.50 4.90 7.01
C SER A 45 -11.25 3.56 7.00
N MET A 46 -10.64 2.49 6.48
CA MET A 46 -11.19 1.13 6.55
C MET A 46 -11.41 0.64 8.00
N ARG A 47 -10.65 1.17 8.97
CA ARG A 47 -10.77 0.88 10.40
C ARG A 47 -11.69 1.85 11.16
N GLY A 48 -12.36 2.77 10.46
CA GLY A 48 -13.26 3.76 11.05
C GLY A 48 -12.59 5.09 11.41
N GLU A 49 -11.35 5.31 10.95
CA GLU A 49 -10.57 6.52 11.22
C GLU A 49 -10.33 7.29 9.91
N GLY A 50 -11.23 8.22 9.57
CA GLY A 50 -11.10 9.08 8.37
C GLY A 50 -12.25 8.93 7.37
N ASP A 51 -12.07 9.50 6.17
CA ASP A 51 -13.08 9.58 5.10
C ASP A 51 -12.54 9.18 3.71
N SER A 52 -11.30 8.67 3.64
CA SER A 52 -10.61 8.34 2.39
C SER A 52 -11.07 7.02 1.76
N ALA A 53 -11.76 6.18 2.54
CA ALA A 53 -12.33 4.90 2.13
C ALA A 53 -13.57 4.56 2.97
N GLU A 54 -14.37 3.59 2.53
CA GLU A 54 -15.50 3.08 3.31
C GLU A 54 -14.98 2.25 4.49
N GLU A 55 -15.56 2.47 5.68
CA GLU A 55 -15.34 1.62 6.85
C GLU A 55 -15.79 0.19 6.57
N LEU A 56 -15.01 -0.79 7.03
CA LEU A 56 -15.34 -2.20 6.83
C LEU A 56 -16.50 -2.65 7.72
N ASP A 57 -17.31 -3.56 7.21
CA ASP A 57 -18.32 -4.23 8.02
C ASP A 57 -17.68 -5.03 9.16
N GLU A 58 -18.46 -5.27 10.23
CA GLU A 58 -17.99 -5.93 11.45
C GLU A 58 -17.26 -7.25 11.21
N ARG A 59 -17.75 -8.07 10.27
CA ARG A 59 -17.15 -9.37 9.96
C ARG A 59 -15.82 -9.19 9.23
N SER A 60 -15.77 -8.33 8.22
CA SER A 60 -14.55 -8.06 7.46
C SER A 60 -13.47 -7.41 8.34
N ALA A 61 -13.87 -6.46 9.19
CA ALA A 61 -12.99 -5.82 10.17
C ALA A 61 -12.43 -6.85 11.17
N PHE A 62 -13.27 -7.77 11.67
CA PHE A 62 -12.83 -8.83 12.57
C PHE A 62 -11.80 -9.77 11.92
N ILE A 63 -12.07 -10.24 10.69
CA ILE A 63 -11.17 -11.15 9.96
C ILE A 63 -9.87 -10.44 9.57
N GLY A 64 -9.98 -9.19 9.12
CA GLY A 64 -8.86 -8.40 8.58
C GLY A 64 -8.00 -7.72 9.64
N ARG A 65 -8.38 -7.74 10.91
CA ARG A 65 -7.79 -6.92 11.98
C ARG A 65 -6.26 -6.95 12.02
N GLU A 66 -5.67 -8.15 12.08
CA GLU A 66 -4.20 -8.29 12.17
C GLU A 66 -3.52 -7.89 10.85
N ILE A 67 -4.17 -8.15 9.71
CA ILE A 67 -3.64 -7.79 8.38
C ILE A 67 -3.62 -6.27 8.22
N LEU A 68 -4.71 -5.58 8.57
CA LEU A 68 -4.81 -4.12 8.48
C LEU A 68 -3.83 -3.45 9.43
N LYS A 69 -3.68 -3.97 10.65
CA LYS A 69 -2.68 -3.49 11.62
C LYS A 69 -1.25 -3.59 11.08
N GLU A 70 -0.90 -4.70 10.45
CA GLU A 70 0.42 -4.89 9.85
C GLU A 70 0.66 -3.94 8.67
N ILE A 71 -0.33 -3.79 7.78
CA ILE A 71 -0.24 -2.87 6.65
C ILE A 71 -0.06 -1.43 7.14
N GLU A 72 -0.88 -1.01 8.11
CA GLU A 72 -0.79 0.32 8.71
C GLU A 72 0.57 0.56 9.37
N GLY A 73 1.12 -0.43 10.07
CA GLY A 73 2.46 -0.35 10.67
C GLY A 73 3.56 -0.12 9.63
N ARG A 74 3.52 -0.85 8.50
CA ARG A 74 4.49 -0.69 7.41
C ARG A 74 4.38 0.66 6.71
N LEU A 75 3.15 1.06 6.39
CA LEU A 75 2.89 2.35 5.76
C LEU A 75 3.27 3.52 6.69
N GLY A 76 2.94 3.40 7.97
CA GLY A 76 3.32 4.35 9.02
C GLY A 76 4.82 4.51 9.12
N PHE A 77 5.59 3.43 9.13
CA PHE A 77 7.04 3.52 9.12
C PHE A 77 7.57 4.23 7.87
N LEU A 78 7.10 3.82 6.68
CA LEU A 78 7.54 4.45 5.43
C LEU A 78 7.25 5.96 5.44
N ASN A 79 6.10 6.35 5.98
CA ASN A 79 5.76 7.75 6.20
C ASN A 79 6.73 8.44 7.19
N ASP A 80 7.04 7.81 8.32
CA ASP A 80 7.92 8.37 9.36
C ASP A 80 9.37 8.55 8.90
N VAL A 81 9.86 7.69 7.99
CA VAL A 81 11.19 7.85 7.38
C VAL A 81 11.20 8.82 6.17
N GLY A 82 10.09 9.50 5.88
CA GLY A 82 9.98 10.49 4.81
C GLY A 82 9.97 9.86 3.41
N LEU A 83 9.23 8.75 3.26
CA LEU A 83 8.92 8.11 1.98
C LEU A 83 7.42 8.20 1.65
N ASP A 84 6.70 9.09 2.34
CA ASP A 84 5.27 9.37 2.25
C ASP A 84 4.79 9.71 0.82
N TYR A 85 5.64 10.38 0.03
CA TYR A 85 5.36 10.80 -1.35
C TYR A 85 5.50 9.68 -2.40
N LEU A 86 6.05 8.52 -2.06
CA LEU A 86 6.22 7.42 -3.01
C LEU A 86 4.90 6.71 -3.26
N THR A 87 4.62 6.35 -4.52
CA THR A 87 3.51 5.44 -4.80
C THR A 87 3.93 3.99 -4.54
N LEU A 88 2.99 3.15 -4.10
CA LEU A 88 3.27 1.74 -3.79
C LEU A 88 3.66 0.91 -5.02
N ASP A 89 3.21 1.33 -6.21
CA ASP A 89 3.50 0.69 -7.48
C ASP A 89 4.79 1.19 -8.17
N ARG A 90 5.49 2.17 -7.57
CA ARG A 90 6.74 2.71 -8.11
C ARG A 90 7.77 1.60 -8.30
N LYS A 91 8.37 1.56 -9.49
CA LYS A 91 9.39 0.55 -9.82
C LYS A 91 10.62 0.71 -8.93
N ALA A 92 11.02 -0.36 -8.24
CA ALA A 92 12.16 -0.35 -7.32
C ALA A 92 13.48 0.11 -7.96
N ASN A 93 13.70 -0.19 -9.25
CA ASN A 93 14.90 0.23 -9.97
C ASN A 93 14.95 1.75 -10.32
N THR A 94 13.89 2.49 -10.02
CA THR A 94 13.83 3.96 -10.19
C THR A 94 14.07 4.70 -8.87
N LEU A 95 14.27 3.99 -7.77
CA LEU A 95 14.57 4.58 -6.47
C LEU A 95 16.01 5.10 -6.45
N SER A 96 16.18 6.27 -5.85
CA SER A 96 17.49 6.80 -5.49
C SER A 96 18.16 5.92 -4.42
N GLY A 97 19.48 6.08 -4.27
CA GLY A 97 20.24 5.39 -3.24
C GLY A 97 19.71 5.69 -1.82
N GLY A 98 19.35 6.94 -1.55
CA GLY A 98 18.78 7.35 -0.27
C GLY A 98 17.40 6.74 0.01
N GLU A 99 16.51 6.69 -1.00
CA GLU A 99 15.21 6.03 -0.87
C GLU A 99 15.38 4.53 -0.58
N SER A 100 16.22 3.85 -1.36
CA SER A 100 16.49 2.41 -1.19
C SER A 100 17.06 2.09 0.19
N GLN A 101 17.96 2.93 0.71
CA GLN A 101 18.54 2.76 2.04
C GLN A 101 17.50 2.89 3.16
N ARG A 102 16.60 3.87 3.06
CA ARG A 102 15.51 4.07 4.04
C ARG A 102 14.50 2.92 4.03
N ILE A 103 14.15 2.40 2.85
CA ILE A 103 13.33 1.18 2.75
C ILE A 103 14.06 -0.01 3.37
N GLY A 104 15.36 -0.17 3.11
CA GLY A 104 16.17 -1.25 3.69
C GLY A 104 16.27 -1.18 5.22
N LEU A 105 16.21 0.02 5.82
CA LEU A 105 16.19 0.18 7.27
C LEU A 105 14.92 -0.43 7.89
N GLN A 106 13.75 -0.28 7.23
CA GLN A 106 12.51 -0.89 7.70
C GLN A 106 12.63 -2.39 7.83
N LEU A 107 13.08 -3.03 6.73
CA LEU A 107 13.20 -4.49 6.66
C LEU A 107 14.11 -5.05 7.74
N LYS A 108 15.15 -4.30 8.12
CA LYS A 108 16.05 -4.69 9.20
C LYS A 108 15.36 -4.59 10.57
N LEU A 109 14.66 -3.51 10.85
CA LEU A 109 13.94 -3.31 12.12
C LEU A 109 12.81 -4.34 12.30
N GLU A 110 12.09 -4.68 11.21
CA GLU A 110 11.09 -5.74 11.22
C GLU A 110 11.69 -7.12 11.52
N ALA A 111 12.82 -7.46 10.89
CA ALA A 111 13.51 -8.72 11.13
C ALA A 111 14.00 -8.85 12.58
N ASP A 112 14.49 -7.76 13.16
CA ASP A 112 14.96 -7.73 14.55
C ASP A 112 13.78 -7.81 15.55
N SER A 113 12.57 -7.36 15.19
CA SER A 113 11.36 -7.47 16.02
C SER A 113 10.75 -8.88 16.06
N LEU A 114 11.19 -9.80 15.18
CA LEU A 114 10.72 -11.18 15.08
C LEU A 114 11.70 -12.20 15.71
N ALA A 115 12.83 -11.73 16.25
CA ALA A 115 13.88 -12.52 16.90
C ALA A 115 13.81 -12.42 18.43
#